data_AF-A0A2D5FJQ4-F1
#
_entry.id   AF-A0A2D5FJQ4-F1
#
_cell.length_a   1.000
_cell.length_b   1.000
_cell.length_c   1.000
_cell.angle_alpha   90.00
_cell.angle_beta   90.00
_cell.angle_gamma   90.00
#
_symmetry.space_group_name_H-M   'P 1'
#
loop_
_entity.id
_entity.type
_entity.pdbx_description
1 polymer ?
#
loop_
_entity_poly.entity_id
_entity_poly.type
_entity_poly.pdbx_seq_one_letter_code
_entity_poly.pdbx_strand_id
1 'polypeptide(L)' 'MSWVHRDELPSHVSTQVIGQLPCVVIDRNDQIEILISSKTLQACDGDFDAFDRLLGKKLRALNHKPTPATQSQT' A
#
# COMPACT_ATOMS: atom_id res chain seq x y z
N MET A 1 -2.73 12.02 3.75
CA MET A 1 -3.02 10.59 3.99
C MET A 1 -4.19 10.51 4.93
N SER A 2 -5.16 9.63 4.66
CA SER A 2 -6.32 9.43 5.51
C SER A 2 -6.28 8.02 6.10
N TRP A 3 -6.53 7.91 7.40
CA TRP A 3 -6.74 6.64 8.08
C TRP A 3 -8.23 6.52 8.34
N VAL A 4 -8.86 5.48 7.80
CA VAL A 4 -10.31 5.29 7.86
C VAL A 4 -10.61 3.94 8.48
N HIS A 5 -11.67 3.87 9.29
CA HIS A 5 -12.19 2.60 9.75
C HIS A 5 -12.80 1.83 8.57
N ARG A 6 -12.94 0.51 8.74
CA ARG A 6 -13.55 -0.38 7.72
C ARG A 6 -14.91 0.15 7.26
N ASP A 7 -15.73 0.62 8.19
CA ASP A 7 -17.10 1.07 7.93
C ASP A 7 -17.15 2.47 7.26
N GLU A 8 -16.02 3.17 7.23
CA GLU A 8 -15.84 4.49 6.62
C GLU A 8 -15.09 4.40 5.27
N LEU A 9 -14.76 3.19 4.82
CA LEU A 9 -14.09 2.98 3.55
C LEU A 9 -15.02 3.41 2.40
N PRO A 10 -14.51 4.16 1.40
CA PRO A 10 -15.24 4.36 0.16
C PRO A 10 -15.65 3.01 -0.45
N SER A 11 -16.84 2.94 -1.04
CA SER A 11 -17.43 1.68 -1.51
C SER A 11 -16.51 0.94 -2.49
N HIS A 12 -15.89 1.65 -3.44
CA HIS A 12 -14.98 1.12 -4.44
C HIS A 12 -13.70 0.50 -3.85
N VAL A 13 -13.25 1.01 -2.70
CA VAL A 13 -12.13 0.44 -1.93
C VAL A 13 -12.61 -0.78 -1.17
N SER A 14 -13.73 -0.65 -0.44
CA SER A 14 -14.25 -1.69 0.46
C SER A 14 -14.48 -3.02 -0.26
N THR A 15 -15.06 -2.99 -1.46
CA THR A 15 -15.36 -4.20 -2.25
C THR A 15 -14.11 -4.98 -2.64
N GLN A 16 -12.97 -4.32 -2.79
CA GLN A 16 -11.71 -4.96 -3.21
C GLN A 16 -10.89 -5.49 -2.03
N VAL A 17 -11.05 -4.91 -0.83
CA VAL A 17 -10.15 -5.17 0.31
C VAL A 17 -10.80 -5.92 1.47
N ILE A 18 -12.12 -6.14 1.47
CA ILE A 18 -12.88 -6.65 2.63
C ILE A 18 -12.36 -7.98 3.23
N GLY A 19 -11.78 -8.86 2.42
CA GLY A 19 -11.19 -10.14 2.85
C GLY A 19 -9.69 -10.06 3.18
N GLN A 20 -9.08 -8.89 3.04
CA GLN A 20 -7.63 -8.67 3.15
C GLN A 20 -7.27 -7.72 4.30
N LEU A 21 -8.27 -7.24 5.04
CA LEU A 21 -8.11 -6.37 6.20
C LEU A 21 -7.44 -7.11 7.37
N PRO A 22 -6.67 -6.41 8.22
CA PRO A 22 -6.20 -5.03 8.05
C PRO A 22 -5.17 -4.92 6.92
N CYS A 23 -5.16 -3.81 6.16
CA CYS A 23 -4.16 -3.57 5.13
C CYS A 23 -3.98 -2.07 4.86
N VAL A 24 -2.82 -1.69 4.30
CA VAL A 24 -2.58 -0.34 3.77
C VAL A 24 -2.67 -0.41 2.26
N VAL A 25 -3.49 0.46 1.67
CA VAL A 25 -3.69 0.52 0.22
C VAL A 25 -3.39 1.91 -0.32
N ILE A 26 -3.15 1.98 -1.63
CA ILE A 26 -3.17 3.23 -2.38
C ILE A 26 -4.32 3.15 -3.37
N ASP A 27 -5.13 4.20 -3.39
CA ASP A 27 -6.13 4.44 -4.42
C ASP A 27 -5.53 5.37 -5.48
N ARG A 28 -5.43 4.88 -6.72
CA ARG A 28 -5.01 5.64 -7.90
C ARG A 28 -6.15 5.67 -8.92
N ASN A 29 -7.13 6.55 -8.70
CA ASN A 29 -8.29 6.70 -9.59
C ASN A 29 -8.99 5.34 -9.81
N ASP A 30 -9.50 4.74 -8.74
CA ASP A 30 -10.18 3.42 -8.72
C ASP A 30 -9.27 2.21 -8.90
N GLN A 31 -7.98 2.41 -9.18
CA GLN A 31 -6.99 1.35 -9.14
C GLN A 31 -6.44 1.19 -7.72
N ILE A 32 -6.95 0.19 -7.02
CA ILE A 32 -6.53 -0.12 -5.65
C ILE A 32 -5.31 -1.02 -5.68
N GLU A 33 -4.21 -0.56 -5.10
CA GLU A 33 -2.98 -1.32 -4.93
C GLU A 33 -2.73 -1.58 -3.44
N ILE A 34 -2.55 -2.85 -3.05
CA ILE A 34 -2.22 -3.21 -1.66
C ILE A 34 -0.74 -2.97 -1.43
N LEU A 35 -0.43 -1.98 -0.60
CA LEU A 35 0.93 -1.60 -0.27
C LEU A 35 1.51 -2.49 0.84
N ILE A 36 0.69 -2.75 1.86
CA ILE A 36 1.03 -3.58 3.02
C ILE A 36 -0.16 -4.50 3.31
N SER A 37 0.05 -5.81 3.19
CA SER A 37 -0.97 -6.83 3.47
C SER A 37 -1.14 -7.08 4.97
N SER A 38 -2.26 -7.70 5.36
CA SER A 38 -2.51 -8.16 6.73
C SER A 38 -1.37 -9.01 7.29
N LYS A 39 -0.87 -9.98 6.51
CA LYS A 39 0.29 -10.80 6.90
C LYS A 39 1.55 -9.97 7.16
N THR A 40 1.78 -8.94 6.36
CA THR A 40 2.94 -8.06 6.55
C THR A 40 2.76 -7.16 7.76
N LEU A 41 1.55 -6.66 8.03
CA LEU A 41 1.25 -5.92 9.25
C LEU A 41 1.41 -6.79 10.50
N GLN A 42 1.00 -8.06 10.43
CA GLN A 42 1.17 -9.01 11.53
C GLN A 42 2.65 -9.22 11.88
N ALA A 43 3.55 -9.14 10.90
CA ALA A 43 4.99 -9.22 11.14
C ALA A 43 5.57 -7.98 11.86
N CYS A 44 4.82 -6.87 11.96
CA CYS A 44 5.19 -5.75 12.80
C CYS A 44 4.85 -5.98 14.28
N ASP A 45 4.02 -6.98 14.62
CA ASP A 45 3.71 -7.38 16.01
C ASP A 45 3.28 -6.24 16.94
N GLY A 46 2.57 -5.25 16.41
CA GLY A 46 2.16 -4.05 17.15
C GLY A 46 3.26 -3.01 17.40
N ASP A 47 4.49 -3.23 16.91
CA ASP A 47 5.57 -2.25 16.92
C ASP A 47 5.31 -1.16 15.86
N PHE A 48 5.01 0.04 16.37
CA PHE A 48 4.76 1.22 15.54
C PHE A 48 6.00 1.65 14.74
N ASP A 49 7.20 1.60 15.31
CA ASP A 49 8.41 2.01 14.61
C ASP A 49 8.77 1.01 13.49
N ALA A 50 8.53 -0.28 13.70
CA ALA A 50 8.66 -1.28 12.66
C ALA A 50 7.67 -1.04 11.51
N PHE A 51 6.43 -0.70 11.85
CA PHE A 51 5.40 -0.32 10.88
C PHE A 51 5.79 0.94 10.10
N ASP A 52 6.23 2.00 10.78
CA ASP A 52 6.60 3.28 10.14
C ASP A 52 7.78 3.11 9.17
N ARG A 53 8.83 2.38 9.59
CA ARG A 53 9.96 2.04 8.71
C ARG A 53 9.53 1.26 7.48
N LEU A 54 8.64 0.28 7.65
CA LEU A 54 8.09 -0.52 6.55
C LEU A 54 7.28 0.35 5.58
N LEU A 55 6.37 1.19 6.10
CA LEU A 55 5.56 2.09 5.30
C LEU A 55 6.44 3.08 4.53
N GLY A 56 7.41 3.71 5.18
CA GLY A 56 8.36 4.61 4.54
C GLY A 56 9.15 3.92 3.41
N LYS A 57 9.58 2.67 3.61
CA LYS A 57 10.26 1.89 2.55
C LYS A 57 9.33 1.65 1.35
N LYS A 58 8.08 1.28 1.61
CA LYS A 58 7.08 0.99 0.59
C LYS A 58 6.73 2.25 -0.23
N LEU A 59 6.53 3.39 0.43
CA LEU A 59 6.27 4.68 -0.23
C LEU A 59 7.45 5.15 -1.09
N ARG A 60 8.68 5.03 -0.59
CA ARG A 60 9.88 5.35 -1.39
C ARG A 60 9.97 4.49 -2.65
N ALA A 61 9.69 3.19 -2.54
CA ALA A 61 9.72 2.28 -3.69
C ALA A 61 8.68 2.65 -4.76
N LEU A 62 7.50 3.11 -4.35
CA LEU A 62 6.46 3.57 -5.28
C LEU A 62 6.85 4.83 -6.05
N ASN A 63 7.53 5.76 -5.37
CA ASN A 63 8.01 7.00 -5.99
C ASN A 63 9.23 6.76 -6.90
N HIS A 64 9.90 5.62 -6.76
CA HIS A 64 11.08 5.22 -7.53
C HIS A 64 10.77 4.29 -8.71
N LYS A 65 9.55 4.31 -9.26
CA LYS A 65 9.21 3.51 -10.44
C LYS A 65 10.31 3.69 -11.50
N PRO A 66 11.10 2.64 -11.84
CA PRO A 66 12.17 2.80 -12.81
C PRO A 66 11.56 3.21 -14.15
N THR A 67 12.02 4.32 -14.71
CA THR A 67 11.84 4.63 -16.12
C THR A 67 12.27 3.38 -16.90
N PRO A 68 11.48 2.85 -17.86
CA PRO A 68 11.93 1.72 -18.67
C PRO A 68 13.27 2.10 -19.27
N ALA A 69 14.28 1.27 -19.08
CA ALA A 69 15.58 1.46 -19.68
C ALA A 69 15.39 1.66 -21.18
N THR A 70 15.69 2.87 -21.67
CA THR A 70 15.74 3.19 -23.08
C THR A 70 16.75 2.25 -23.73
N GLN A 71 16.26 1.23 -24.43
CA GLN A 71 17.03 0.55 -25.45
C GLN A 71 17.31 1.57 -26.55
N SER A 72 18.54 2.05 -26.62
CA SER A 72 19.07 2.73 -27.80
C SER A 72 20.59 2.54 -27.79
N GLN A 73 21.04 1.45 -28.40
CA GLN A 73 22.41 1.31 -28.86
C GLN A 73 22.33 1.22 -30.39
N THR A 74 22.58 2.35 -31.04
CA THR A 74 23.03 2.45 -32.43
C THR A 74 24.53 2.22 -32.50
#